data_AF-M7SGV3-F1
#
_entry.id   AF-M7SGV3-F1
#
_cell.length_a   1.000
_cell.length_b   1.000
_cell.length_c   1.000
_cell.angle_alpha   90.00
_cell.angle_beta   90.00
_cell.angle_gamma   90.00
#
_symmetry.space_group_name_H-M   'P 1'
#
loop_
_entity.id
_entity.type
_entity.pdbx_description
1 polymer ?
#
loop_
_entity_poly.entity_id
_entity_poly.type
_entity_poly.pdbx_seq_one_letter_code
_entity_poly.pdbx_strand_id
1 'polypeptide(L)'
;MCSSSFSGPHVVDYADPIAFDGKINRAFWQGKVTDTRVLTHQSIHGGHRQRLVHLANNASSADSVSIIVGFETGAEKDKQVKFHYEDIKAQTINGHLPLSFSFTHSGSCDTVDCQLIRQEFGFEEEGTYIDKRYAVLLDTPDGPSPDLLPVLRSNSVPMISSIFREWYTERLMPWVHFVPIDPRYHGLHSTLSYFIGLKYRGRLNGSPQVTESRKEDSRWIATESRKWANKALRREDMEVYLFRLLLEWGRVIDDDRDSLGFGLKDPS
;
A
#
# COMPACT_ATOMS: atom_id res chain seq x y z
N MET A 1 -33.27 8.24 32.78
CA MET A 1 -33.03 7.02 31.98
C MET A 1 -32.96 7.42 30.52
N CYS A 2 -31.77 7.74 30.01
CA CYS A 2 -31.53 7.87 28.58
C CYS A 2 -30.82 6.60 28.13
N SER A 3 -31.59 5.64 27.64
CA SER A 3 -31.04 4.44 27.00
C SER A 3 -30.78 4.79 25.54
N SER A 4 -29.64 5.41 25.26
CA SER A 4 -29.13 5.52 23.90
C SER A 4 -28.37 4.22 23.58
N SER A 5 -29.05 3.28 22.95
CA SER A 5 -28.42 2.15 22.29
C SER A 5 -27.47 2.68 21.21
N PHE A 6 -26.17 2.65 21.51
CA PHE A 6 -25.12 2.98 20.56
C PHE A 6 -24.99 1.80 19.58
N SER A 7 -25.83 1.78 18.55
CA SER A 7 -25.59 0.91 17.39
C SER A 7 -24.49 1.56 16.55
N GLY A 8 -23.23 1.30 16.92
CA GLY A 8 -22.10 1.57 16.03
C GLY A 8 -22.31 0.87 14.68
N PRO A 9 -21.67 1.34 13.60
CA PRO A 9 -21.79 0.70 12.30
C PRO A 9 -21.41 -0.78 12.45
N HIS A 10 -22.34 -1.67 12.11
CA HIS A 10 -22.05 -3.07 11.93
C HIS A 10 -21.01 -3.17 10.81
N VAL A 11 -19.74 -3.24 11.18
CA VAL A 11 -18.68 -3.68 10.29
C VAL A 11 -18.96 -5.14 10.02
N VAL A 12 -19.75 -5.39 8.99
CA VAL A 12 -19.92 -6.73 8.44
C VAL A 12 -18.51 -7.20 8.12
N ASP A 13 -18.10 -8.30 8.75
CA ASP A 13 -16.82 -8.95 8.49
C ASP A 13 -16.91 -9.52 7.07
N TYR A 14 -16.68 -8.65 6.08
CA TYR A 14 -16.86 -8.97 4.68
C TYR A 14 -15.71 -9.90 4.30
N ALA A 15 -15.99 -11.21 4.34
CA ALA A 15 -15.11 -12.20 3.78
C ALA A 15 -14.96 -11.92 2.29
N ASP A 16 -13.80 -11.45 1.87
CA ASP A 16 -13.46 -11.25 0.46
C ASP A 16 -13.72 -12.55 -0.33
N PRO A 17 -14.72 -12.56 -1.24
CA PRO A 17 -15.13 -13.77 -1.93
C PRO A 17 -14.15 -14.13 -3.05
N ILE A 18 -13.28 -13.21 -3.45
CA ILE A 18 -12.38 -13.39 -4.58
C ILE A 18 -11.06 -13.99 -4.08
N ALA A 19 -10.82 -15.26 -4.42
CA ALA A 19 -9.54 -15.91 -4.17
C ALA A 19 -8.40 -15.19 -4.90
N PHE A 20 -7.17 -15.29 -4.36
CA PHE A 20 -5.97 -14.60 -4.89
C PHE A 20 -5.78 -14.74 -6.40
N ASP A 21 -6.01 -15.93 -6.93
CA ASP A 21 -5.87 -16.24 -8.37
C ASP A 21 -6.94 -15.61 -9.25
N GLY A 22 -8.15 -15.40 -8.71
CA GLY A 22 -9.25 -14.73 -9.38
C GLY A 22 -9.14 -13.19 -9.38
N LYS A 23 -8.19 -12.63 -8.63
CA LYS A 23 -8.00 -11.18 -8.58
C LYS A 23 -7.42 -10.63 -9.87
N ILE A 24 -7.85 -9.42 -10.20
CA ILE A 24 -7.35 -8.66 -11.35
C ILE A 24 -5.87 -8.38 -11.12
N ASN A 25 -5.02 -8.85 -12.04
CA ASN A 25 -3.57 -8.73 -11.94
C ASN A 25 -3.09 -7.30 -12.25
N ARG A 26 -3.36 -6.36 -11.34
CA ARG A 26 -2.98 -4.95 -11.43
C ARG A 26 -2.41 -4.46 -10.10
N ALA A 27 -1.44 -3.56 -10.19
CA ALA A 27 -1.06 -2.68 -9.09
C ALA A 27 -1.99 -1.48 -9.10
N PHE A 28 -2.72 -1.29 -8.02
CA PHE A 28 -3.84 -0.37 -7.96
C PHE A 28 -3.71 0.62 -6.82
N TRP A 29 -3.96 1.88 -7.14
CA TRP A 29 -4.13 2.97 -6.20
C TRP A 29 -5.12 3.97 -6.80
N GLN A 30 -6.03 4.46 -5.98
CA GLN A 30 -6.90 5.56 -6.33
C GLN A 30 -6.99 6.56 -5.18
N GLY A 31 -6.93 7.85 -5.53
CA GLY A 31 -7.13 8.95 -4.60
C GLY A 31 -8.28 9.85 -5.05
N LYS A 32 -9.07 10.35 -4.09
CA LYS A 32 -10.12 11.31 -4.40
C LYS A 32 -9.53 12.69 -4.61
N VAL A 33 -9.94 13.38 -5.66
CA VAL A 33 -9.47 14.75 -5.93
C VAL A 33 -9.85 15.71 -4.80
N THR A 34 -10.98 15.47 -4.12
CA THR A 34 -11.46 16.23 -2.96
C THR A 34 -10.49 16.19 -1.77
N ASP A 35 -9.66 15.16 -1.69
CA ASP A 35 -8.63 15.04 -0.66
C ASP A 35 -7.41 15.90 -0.99
N THR A 36 -7.43 16.70 -2.05
CA THR A 36 -6.33 17.59 -2.40
C THR A 36 -6.64 18.98 -1.84
N ARG A 37 -5.99 19.37 -0.74
CA ARG A 37 -6.14 20.70 -0.14
C ARG A 37 -5.08 21.64 -0.69
N VAL A 38 -5.50 22.77 -1.25
CA VAL A 38 -4.67 23.88 -1.74
C VAL A 38 -3.55 23.42 -2.69
N LEU A 39 -3.82 23.45 -3.98
CA LEU A 39 -2.78 23.19 -4.97
C LEU A 39 -1.91 24.43 -5.19
N THR A 40 -0.60 24.26 -5.00
CA THR A 40 0.41 25.16 -5.56
C THR A 40 1.01 24.47 -6.78
N HIS A 41 1.64 25.22 -7.67
CA HIS A 41 2.40 24.62 -8.78
C HIS A 41 3.42 23.57 -8.27
N GLN A 42 3.99 23.78 -7.09
CA GLN A 42 4.94 22.84 -6.48
C GLN A 42 4.25 21.58 -5.95
N SER A 43 3.03 21.67 -5.40
CA SER A 43 2.36 20.50 -4.83
C SER A 43 1.91 19.49 -5.90
N ILE A 44 1.65 19.95 -7.13
CA ILE A 44 1.39 19.08 -8.30
C ILE A 44 2.59 18.17 -8.58
N HIS A 45 3.81 18.65 -8.36
CA HIS A 45 5.04 17.89 -8.62
C HIS A 45 5.68 17.29 -7.35
N GLY A 46 5.32 17.80 -6.16
CA GLY A 46 5.94 17.42 -4.89
C GLY A 46 5.12 16.43 -4.06
N GLY A 47 3.78 16.44 -4.17
CA GLY A 47 2.91 15.56 -3.40
C GLY A 47 3.15 14.09 -3.72
N HIS A 48 3.22 13.21 -2.72
CA HIS A 48 3.55 11.80 -2.96
C HIS A 48 2.49 11.08 -3.81
N ARG A 49 1.21 11.45 -3.68
CA ARG A 49 0.13 10.91 -4.53
C ARG A 49 0.28 11.34 -5.99
N GLN A 50 0.50 12.64 -6.21
CA GLN A 50 0.72 13.20 -7.55
C GLN A 50 1.99 12.62 -8.19
N ARG A 51 3.09 12.51 -7.43
CA ARG A 51 4.34 11.88 -7.90
C ARG A 51 4.13 10.42 -8.30
N LEU A 52 3.29 9.65 -7.60
CA LEU A 52 2.98 8.27 -7.99
C LEU A 52 2.29 8.24 -9.36
N VAL A 53 1.24 9.05 -9.53
CA VAL A 53 0.48 9.10 -10.80
C VAL A 53 1.34 9.64 -11.93
N HIS A 54 2.13 10.69 -11.69
CA HIS A 54 3.09 11.21 -12.66
C HIS A 54 4.09 10.13 -13.08
N LEU A 55 4.72 9.46 -12.11
CA LEU A 55 5.71 8.41 -12.37
C LEU A 55 5.13 7.25 -13.19
N ALA A 56 3.87 6.88 -12.99
CA ALA A 56 3.24 5.75 -13.68
C ALA A 56 2.62 6.11 -15.04
N ASN A 57 1.99 7.27 -15.15
CA ASN A 57 1.17 7.62 -16.32
C ASN A 57 1.82 8.69 -17.21
N ASN A 58 2.52 9.65 -16.61
CA ASN A 58 3.01 10.87 -17.29
C ASN A 58 4.53 11.06 -17.14
N ALA A 59 5.29 9.98 -16.96
CA ALA A 59 6.73 10.07 -16.77
C ALA A 59 7.38 10.80 -17.95
N SER A 60 8.25 11.76 -17.65
CA SER A 60 8.98 12.55 -18.63
C SER A 60 10.09 11.72 -19.30
N SER A 61 10.58 12.17 -20.47
CA SER A 61 11.70 11.50 -21.16
C SER A 61 13.00 11.50 -20.37
N ALA A 62 13.15 12.44 -19.43
CA ALA A 62 14.26 12.49 -18.48
C ALA A 62 14.14 11.44 -17.36
N ASP A 63 12.93 10.99 -17.03
CA ASP A 63 12.67 10.14 -15.88
C ASP A 63 13.19 8.72 -16.12
N SER A 64 14.02 8.27 -15.17
CA SER A 64 14.62 6.93 -15.17
C SER A 64 14.46 6.32 -13.79
N VAL A 65 14.20 5.02 -13.74
CA VAL A 65 14.09 4.25 -12.51
C VAL A 65 15.13 3.16 -12.51
N SER A 66 15.79 2.98 -11.36
CA SER A 66 16.73 1.87 -11.17
C SER A 66 15.96 0.63 -10.74
N ILE A 67 16.01 -0.43 -11.53
CA ILE A 67 15.34 -1.68 -11.21
C ILE A 67 16.32 -2.85 -11.21
N ILE A 68 15.96 -3.92 -10.50
CA ILE A 68 16.71 -5.17 -10.54
C ILE A 68 16.20 -6.01 -11.71
N VAL A 69 17.09 -6.31 -12.66
CA VAL A 69 16.81 -7.18 -13.80
C VAL A 69 17.62 -8.46 -13.72
N GLY A 70 17.02 -9.56 -14.19
CA GLY A 70 17.71 -10.82 -14.36
C GLY A 70 18.39 -10.89 -15.72
N PHE A 71 19.56 -11.52 -15.77
CA PHE A 71 20.28 -11.85 -17.00
C PHE A 71 20.84 -13.27 -16.93
N GLU A 72 20.89 -13.95 -18.06
CA GLU A 72 21.45 -15.30 -18.16
C GLU A 72 22.97 -15.24 -18.31
N THR A 73 23.66 -16.09 -17.57
CA THR A 73 25.11 -16.31 -17.66
C THR A 73 25.41 -17.80 -17.78
N GLY A 74 26.52 -18.15 -18.42
CA GLY A 74 26.94 -19.55 -18.61
C GLY A 74 26.61 -20.11 -19.98
N ALA A 75 27.15 -21.30 -20.26
CA ALA A 75 26.87 -22.03 -21.49
C ALA A 75 25.44 -22.61 -21.49
N GLU A 76 24.92 -22.98 -22.64
CA GLU A 76 23.51 -23.39 -22.85
C GLU A 76 23.01 -24.49 -21.91
N LYS A 77 23.91 -25.36 -21.40
CA LYS A 77 23.60 -26.44 -20.45
C LYS A 77 23.64 -26.03 -18.97
N ASP A 78 24.26 -24.89 -18.63
CA ASP A 78 24.45 -24.38 -17.25
C ASP A 78 24.02 -22.90 -17.15
N LYS A 79 22.85 -22.57 -17.68
CA LYS A 79 22.31 -21.20 -17.57
C LYS A 79 21.99 -20.86 -16.12
N GLN A 80 22.71 -19.87 -15.60
CA GLN A 80 22.43 -19.26 -14.29
C GLN A 80 21.84 -17.87 -14.48
N VAL A 81 20.74 -17.59 -13.78
CA VAL A 81 20.19 -16.24 -13.72
C VAL A 81 20.89 -15.46 -12.62
N LYS A 82 21.56 -14.37 -13.00
CA LYS A 82 22.13 -13.39 -12.08
C LYS A 82 21.31 -12.10 -12.16
N PHE A 83 21.46 -11.24 -11.15
CA PHE A 83 20.73 -9.99 -11.05
C PHE A 83 21.70 -8.81 -10.97
N HIS A 84 21.34 -7.70 -11.60
CA HIS A 84 22.02 -6.42 -11.44
C HIS A 84 21.01 -5.27 -11.43
N TYR A 85 21.44 -4.11 -10.95
CA TYR A 85 20.69 -2.87 -11.11
C TYR A 85 20.86 -2.35 -12.54
N GLU A 86 19.77 -1.88 -13.12
CA GLU A 86 19.76 -1.22 -14.42
C GLU A 86 18.85 0.00 -14.37
N ASP A 87 19.32 1.12 -14.92
CA ASP A 87 18.52 2.32 -15.07
C ASP A 87 17.71 2.23 -16.36
N ILE A 88 16.40 2.33 -16.22
CA ILE A 88 15.44 2.13 -17.31
C ILE A 88 14.53 3.34 -17.36
N LYS A 89 14.22 3.81 -18.57
CA LYS A 89 13.23 4.88 -18.75
C LYS A 89 11.91 4.48 -18.12
N ALA A 90 11.37 5.34 -17.26
CA ALA A 90 10.14 5.07 -16.53
C ALA A 90 8.99 4.72 -17.48
N GLN A 91 8.85 5.48 -18.58
CA GLN A 91 7.89 5.20 -19.66
C GLN A 91 7.97 3.77 -20.21
N THR A 92 9.19 3.25 -20.40
CA THR A 92 9.40 1.89 -20.91
C THR A 92 8.90 0.85 -19.92
N ILE A 93 9.34 0.90 -18.66
CA ILE A 93 8.96 -0.10 -17.66
C ILE A 93 7.48 -0.01 -17.27
N ASN A 94 6.88 1.18 -17.28
CA ASN A 94 5.45 1.36 -17.04
C ASN A 94 4.61 0.58 -18.06
N GLY A 95 5.00 0.56 -19.34
CA GLY A 95 4.33 -0.23 -20.37
C GLY A 95 4.44 -1.75 -20.19
N HIS A 96 5.38 -2.22 -19.37
CA HIS A 96 5.58 -3.65 -19.10
C HIS A 96 4.87 -4.10 -17.82
N LEU A 97 4.46 -3.18 -16.94
CA LEU A 97 3.80 -3.50 -15.67
C LEU A 97 2.31 -3.11 -15.72
N PRO A 98 1.41 -3.91 -15.12
CA PRO A 98 -0.02 -3.61 -15.12
C PRO A 98 -0.36 -2.59 -14.02
N LEU A 99 0.11 -1.34 -14.20
CA LEU A 99 -0.13 -0.24 -13.29
C LEU A 99 -1.52 0.37 -13.52
N SER A 100 -2.18 0.77 -12.44
CA SER A 100 -3.49 1.41 -12.44
C SER A 100 -3.54 2.40 -11.29
N PHE A 101 -2.88 3.54 -11.47
CA PHE A 101 -2.83 4.62 -10.48
C PHE A 101 -3.55 5.83 -11.05
N SER A 102 -4.58 6.31 -10.35
CA SER A 102 -5.39 7.41 -10.88
C SER A 102 -6.04 8.24 -9.78
N PHE A 103 -6.50 9.43 -10.15
CA PHE A 103 -7.44 10.18 -9.33
C PHE A 103 -8.87 9.84 -9.72
N THR A 104 -9.78 9.99 -8.77
CA THR A 104 -11.23 9.90 -9.00
C THR A 104 -11.89 11.21 -8.62
N HIS A 105 -13.08 11.43 -9.19
CA HIS A 105 -13.90 12.59 -8.88
C HIS A 105 -15.36 12.16 -8.78
N SER A 106 -16.05 12.71 -7.78
CA SER A 106 -17.48 12.57 -7.58
C SER A 106 -18.13 13.95 -7.57
N GLY A 107 -19.17 14.15 -8.38
CA GLY A 107 -19.90 15.43 -8.45
C GLY A 107 -19.39 16.37 -9.54
N SER A 108 -19.46 17.68 -9.28
CA SER A 108 -18.99 18.71 -10.20
C SER A 108 -17.55 19.15 -9.88
N CYS A 109 -16.74 19.27 -10.92
CA CYS A 109 -15.32 19.62 -10.85
C CYS A 109 -15.12 21.11 -11.14
N ASP A 110 -15.74 21.95 -10.33
CA ASP A 110 -15.85 23.40 -10.61
C ASP A 110 -14.71 24.21 -9.97
N THR A 111 -13.94 23.60 -9.06
CA THR A 111 -12.80 24.27 -8.43
C THR A 111 -11.60 24.29 -9.38
N VAL A 112 -10.80 25.36 -9.31
CA VAL A 112 -9.55 25.49 -10.07
C VAL A 112 -8.63 24.30 -9.81
N ASP A 113 -8.51 23.88 -8.55
CA ASP A 113 -7.69 22.75 -8.14
C ASP A 113 -8.16 21.43 -8.78
N CYS A 114 -9.47 21.20 -8.84
CA CYS A 114 -10.01 20.00 -9.48
C CYS A 114 -9.75 20.00 -10.99
N GLN A 115 -9.95 21.14 -11.66
CA GLN A 115 -9.71 21.28 -13.09
C GLN A 115 -8.22 21.06 -13.43
N LEU A 116 -7.32 21.56 -12.59
CA LEU A 116 -5.88 21.39 -12.73
C LEU A 116 -5.46 19.91 -12.65
N ILE A 117 -5.95 19.18 -11.63
CA ILE A 117 -5.69 17.73 -11.52
C ILE A 117 -6.30 16.98 -12.70
N ARG A 118 -7.49 17.37 -13.15
CA ARG A 118 -8.13 16.75 -14.33
C ARG A 118 -7.30 16.93 -15.59
N GLN A 119 -6.75 18.13 -15.81
CA GLN A 119 -5.92 18.43 -16.97
C GLN A 119 -4.59 17.68 -16.93
N GLU A 120 -3.96 17.63 -15.75
CA GLU A 120 -2.65 17.00 -15.59
C GLU A 120 -2.75 15.46 -15.57
N PHE A 121 -3.64 14.89 -14.77
CA PHE A 121 -3.65 13.45 -14.46
C PHE A 121 -4.86 12.70 -15.02
N GLY A 122 -5.92 13.41 -15.44
CA GLY A 122 -7.20 12.78 -15.77
C GLY A 122 -7.90 12.17 -14.56
N PHE A 123 -9.08 11.58 -14.81
CA PHE A 123 -9.84 10.83 -13.82
C PHE A 123 -10.28 9.49 -14.39
N GLU A 124 -10.36 8.50 -13.51
CA GLU A 124 -10.89 7.17 -13.81
C GLU A 124 -12.13 6.89 -12.95
N GLU A 125 -12.91 5.88 -13.35
CA GLU A 125 -14.01 5.38 -12.53
C GLU A 125 -13.50 4.79 -11.21
N GLU A 126 -14.30 4.94 -10.15
CA GLU A 126 -13.96 4.43 -8.83
C GLU A 126 -13.92 2.90 -8.85
N GLY A 127 -12.80 2.35 -8.41
CA GLY A 127 -12.55 0.92 -8.37
C GLY A 127 -12.27 0.43 -6.95
N THR A 128 -12.53 -0.86 -6.73
CA THR A 128 -12.27 -1.48 -5.43
C THR A 128 -10.84 -2.01 -5.33
N TYR A 129 -10.15 -1.69 -4.23
CA TYR A 129 -8.82 -2.23 -3.91
C TYR A 129 -8.81 -3.75 -3.79
N ILE A 130 -9.81 -4.33 -3.10
CA ILE A 130 -9.86 -5.77 -2.84
C ILE A 130 -10.10 -6.60 -4.10
N ASP A 131 -10.56 -6.03 -5.22
CA ASP A 131 -10.67 -6.75 -6.49
C ASP A 131 -9.32 -6.92 -7.20
N LYS A 132 -8.32 -6.13 -6.79
CA LYS A 132 -7.01 -6.03 -7.43
C LYS A 132 -5.99 -6.85 -6.65
N ARG A 133 -5.07 -7.49 -7.37
CA ARG A 133 -4.07 -8.37 -6.75
C ARG A 133 -3.08 -7.59 -5.89
N TYR A 134 -2.65 -6.41 -6.31
CA TYR A 134 -1.72 -5.58 -5.56
C TYR A 134 -2.38 -4.24 -5.23
N ALA A 135 -2.62 -3.99 -3.94
CA ALA A 135 -3.26 -2.79 -3.43
C ALA A 135 -2.20 -1.87 -2.83
N VAL A 136 -1.88 -0.78 -3.54
CA VAL A 136 -0.90 0.20 -3.09
C VAL A 136 -1.61 1.23 -2.23
N LEU A 137 -1.26 1.31 -0.95
CA LEU A 137 -1.93 2.10 0.08
C LEU A 137 -1.05 3.30 0.45
N LEU A 138 -1.52 4.49 0.11
CA LEU A 138 -0.82 5.76 0.36
C LEU A 138 -1.52 6.57 1.45
N ASP A 139 -0.75 7.41 2.11
CA ASP A 139 -1.29 8.41 3.03
C ASP A 139 -2.20 9.42 2.32
N THR A 140 -3.24 9.82 3.05
CA THR A 140 -4.14 10.92 2.73
C THR A 140 -3.68 12.18 3.51
N PRO A 141 -4.28 13.36 3.27
CA PRO A 141 -3.94 14.54 4.07
C PRO A 141 -4.27 14.40 5.56
N ASP A 142 -5.22 13.54 5.90
CA ASP A 142 -5.75 13.41 7.25
C ASP A 142 -5.23 12.16 7.98
N GLY A 143 -4.30 11.40 7.38
CA GLY A 143 -3.74 10.20 8.00
C GLY A 143 -3.42 9.08 6.99
N PRO A 144 -3.19 7.84 7.46
CA PRO A 144 -2.96 6.70 6.58
C PRO A 144 -4.19 6.35 5.74
N SER A 145 -4.01 5.44 4.79
CA SER A 145 -5.10 4.98 3.92
C SER A 145 -6.25 4.34 4.73
N PRO A 146 -7.51 4.76 4.52
CA PRO A 146 -8.67 4.15 5.17
C PRO A 146 -8.91 2.71 4.71
N ASP A 147 -8.38 2.33 3.54
CA ASP A 147 -8.52 0.99 2.95
C ASP A 147 -7.56 -0.04 3.53
N LEU A 148 -6.66 0.35 4.44
CA LEU A 148 -5.61 -0.52 4.96
C LEU A 148 -6.17 -1.76 5.67
N LEU A 149 -7.08 -1.62 6.63
CA LEU A 149 -7.65 -2.77 7.34
C LEU A 149 -8.50 -3.66 6.43
N PRO A 150 -9.39 -3.13 5.55
CA PRO A 150 -10.08 -3.93 4.55
C PRO A 150 -9.14 -4.74 3.65
N VAL A 151 -8.08 -4.11 3.12
CA VAL A 151 -7.09 -4.78 2.27
C VAL A 151 -6.33 -5.85 3.03
N LEU A 152 -5.91 -5.58 4.27
CA LEU A 152 -5.21 -6.57 5.09
C LEU A 152 -6.05 -7.83 5.33
N ARG A 153 -7.39 -7.71 5.43
CA ARG A 153 -8.33 -8.83 5.61
C ARG A 153 -8.77 -9.50 4.30
N SER A 154 -8.41 -8.93 3.17
CA SER A 154 -8.69 -9.47 1.83
C SER A 154 -7.64 -10.50 1.39
N ASN A 155 -7.81 -11.09 0.21
CA ASN A 155 -6.77 -11.90 -0.43
C ASN A 155 -5.84 -11.06 -1.34
N SER A 156 -5.81 -9.73 -1.21
CA SER A 156 -4.94 -8.84 -1.99
C SER A 156 -3.60 -8.67 -1.29
N VAL A 157 -2.55 -8.33 -2.04
CA VAL A 157 -1.25 -7.99 -1.49
C VAL A 157 -1.27 -6.54 -1.02
N PRO A 158 -1.18 -6.27 0.29
CA PRO A 158 -1.08 -4.90 0.79
C PRO A 158 0.32 -4.38 0.51
N MET A 159 0.43 -3.28 -0.24
CA MET A 159 1.68 -2.58 -0.48
C MET A 159 1.59 -1.20 0.19
N ILE A 160 2.24 -1.02 1.33
CA ILE A 160 2.03 0.14 2.20
C ILE A 160 3.13 1.16 1.96
N SER A 161 2.73 2.38 1.57
CA SER A 161 3.57 3.57 1.48
C SER A 161 3.04 4.63 2.45
N SER A 162 3.43 4.50 3.72
CA SER A 162 2.95 5.35 4.80
C SER A 162 4.09 5.84 5.69
N ILE A 163 4.01 7.09 6.15
CA ILE A 163 4.87 7.62 7.21
C ILE A 163 4.21 7.56 8.60
N PHE A 164 2.91 7.29 8.65
CA PHE A 164 2.16 7.27 9.89
C PHE A 164 2.42 5.99 10.69
N ARG A 165 2.36 6.14 12.01
CA ARG A 165 2.31 5.02 12.95
C ARG A 165 0.96 5.06 13.66
N GLU A 166 0.31 3.91 13.72
CA GLU A 166 -0.99 3.70 14.35
C GLU A 166 -0.94 2.54 15.33
N TRP A 167 -2.04 2.31 16.02
CA TRP A 167 -2.21 1.24 17.00
C TRP A 167 -1.87 -0.16 16.46
N TYR A 168 -2.01 -0.38 15.15
CA TYR A 168 -1.71 -1.65 14.49
C TYR A 168 -0.26 -1.77 14.01
N THR A 169 0.52 -0.69 13.97
CA THR A 169 1.83 -0.68 13.30
C THR A 169 2.79 -1.71 13.85
N GLU A 170 2.91 -1.81 15.18
CA GLU A 170 3.81 -2.77 15.83
C GLU A 170 3.31 -4.23 15.75
N ARG A 171 2.07 -4.42 15.31
CA ARG A 171 1.48 -5.75 15.09
C ARG A 171 1.73 -6.24 13.67
N LEU A 172 2.18 -5.40 12.74
CA LEU A 172 2.41 -5.77 11.35
C LEU A 172 3.91 -5.95 11.08
N MET A 173 4.27 -7.05 10.41
CA MET A 173 5.65 -7.33 10.03
C MET A 173 5.83 -7.11 8.52
N PRO A 174 6.79 -6.27 8.10
CA PRO A 174 7.09 -6.07 6.68
C PRO A 174 7.57 -7.38 6.05
N TRP A 175 7.22 -7.58 4.78
CA TRP A 175 7.47 -8.80 3.99
C TRP A 175 6.76 -10.07 4.47
N VAL A 176 6.04 -10.01 5.59
CA VAL A 176 5.16 -11.10 6.07
C VAL A 176 3.70 -10.73 5.87
N HIS A 177 3.26 -9.61 6.45
CA HIS A 177 1.87 -9.17 6.39
C HIS A 177 1.64 -8.11 5.30
N PHE A 178 2.68 -7.45 4.81
CA PHE A 178 2.56 -6.44 3.76
C PHE A 178 3.91 -6.20 3.07
N VAL A 179 3.87 -5.57 1.91
CA VAL A 179 5.05 -5.12 1.16
C VAL A 179 5.32 -3.65 1.49
N PRO A 180 6.46 -3.29 2.12
CA PRO A 180 6.80 -1.89 2.37
C PRO A 180 7.22 -1.19 1.07
N ILE A 181 6.62 -0.04 0.78
CA ILE A 181 6.98 0.82 -0.35
C ILE A 181 7.45 2.17 0.19
N ASP A 182 8.64 2.59 -0.22
CA ASP A 182 9.19 3.89 0.13
C ASP A 182 8.33 5.02 -0.52
N PRO A 183 8.00 6.12 0.19
CA PRO A 183 7.22 7.24 -0.36
C PRO A 183 7.88 8.01 -1.51
N ARG A 184 9.13 7.70 -1.88
CA ARG A 184 9.81 8.16 -3.10
C ARG A 184 9.68 7.17 -4.25
N TYR A 185 9.11 6.00 -4.00
CA TYR A 185 8.80 4.94 -4.97
C TYR A 185 9.99 4.32 -5.70
N HIS A 186 11.22 4.52 -5.23
CA HIS A 186 12.42 3.96 -5.86
C HIS A 186 12.37 2.43 -5.99
N GLY A 187 11.74 1.74 -5.03
CA GLY A 187 11.59 0.28 -5.04
C GLY A 187 10.35 -0.25 -5.73
N LEU A 188 9.42 0.61 -6.19
CA LEU A 188 8.09 0.20 -6.64
C LEU A 188 8.17 -0.71 -7.88
N HIS A 189 8.81 -0.25 -8.95
CA HIS A 189 8.94 -1.00 -10.20
C HIS A 189 9.71 -2.31 -9.99
N SER A 190 10.80 -2.28 -9.24
CA SER A 190 11.58 -3.50 -8.97
C SER A 190 10.78 -4.54 -8.18
N THR A 191 10.00 -4.10 -7.19
CA THR A 191 9.14 -4.98 -6.39
C THR A 191 8.00 -5.57 -7.22
N LEU A 192 7.37 -4.76 -8.06
CA LEU A 192 6.33 -5.25 -8.97
C LEU A 192 6.92 -6.21 -10.02
N SER A 193 8.08 -5.90 -10.59
CA SER A 193 8.81 -6.79 -11.52
C SER A 193 9.15 -8.13 -10.88
N TYR A 194 9.51 -8.15 -9.59
CA TYR A 194 9.75 -9.39 -8.85
C TYR A 194 8.50 -10.27 -8.78
N PHE A 195 7.36 -9.73 -8.32
CA PHE A 195 6.14 -10.52 -8.17
C PHE A 195 5.49 -10.88 -9.52
N ILE A 196 5.47 -9.94 -10.46
CA ILE A 196 4.74 -10.07 -11.74
C ILE A 196 5.58 -10.79 -12.80
N GLY A 197 6.91 -10.70 -12.70
CA GLY A 197 7.83 -11.17 -13.73
C GLY A 197 7.89 -10.23 -14.94
N LEU A 198 9.05 -10.21 -15.60
CA LEU A 198 9.28 -9.47 -16.84
C LEU A 198 9.50 -10.39 -18.04
N LYS A 199 9.69 -11.70 -17.80
CA LYS A 199 9.79 -12.68 -18.86
C LYS A 199 8.55 -12.62 -19.75
N TYR A 200 8.77 -12.58 -21.06
CA TYR A 200 7.73 -12.43 -22.09
C TYR A 200 7.00 -11.09 -22.13
N ARG A 201 7.42 -10.07 -21.36
CA ARG A 201 6.75 -8.76 -21.35
C ARG A 201 7.33 -7.72 -22.30
N GLY A 202 8.39 -8.06 -23.02
CA GLY A 202 9.07 -7.16 -23.94
C GLY A 202 10.57 -7.09 -23.67
N ARG A 203 11.21 -6.05 -24.21
CA ARG A 203 12.64 -5.82 -24.07
C ARG A 203 12.84 -4.54 -23.28
N LEU A 204 13.78 -4.55 -22.36
CA LEU A 204 14.22 -3.34 -21.66
C LEU A 204 15.63 -3.02 -22.13
N ASN A 205 15.87 -1.76 -22.52
CA ASN A 205 17.13 -1.30 -23.13
C ASN A 205 17.65 -2.22 -24.27
N GLY A 206 16.74 -2.79 -25.05
CA GLY A 206 17.07 -3.71 -26.15
C GLY A 206 17.37 -5.16 -25.73
N SER A 207 17.41 -5.47 -24.43
CA SER A 207 17.68 -6.80 -23.89
C SER A 207 16.40 -7.57 -23.55
N PRO A 208 16.28 -8.86 -23.95
CA PRO A 208 15.16 -9.70 -23.55
C PRO A 208 15.24 -9.96 -22.04
N GLN A 209 14.08 -9.99 -21.39
CA GLN A 209 14.01 -10.16 -19.94
C GLN A 209 13.79 -11.63 -19.57
N VAL A 210 14.50 -12.08 -18.53
CA VAL A 210 14.43 -13.47 -18.03
C VAL A 210 13.88 -13.55 -16.62
N THR A 211 13.51 -12.42 -16.01
CA THR A 211 12.92 -12.38 -14.67
C THR A 211 11.57 -13.09 -14.65
N GLU A 212 11.55 -14.29 -14.07
CA GLU A 212 10.34 -15.07 -13.81
C GLU A 212 9.45 -14.41 -12.75
N SER A 213 8.16 -14.70 -12.81
CA SER A 213 7.19 -14.24 -11.81
C SER A 213 7.38 -14.99 -10.48
N ARG A 214 7.39 -14.23 -9.37
CA ARG A 214 7.36 -14.76 -8.00
C ARG A 214 5.96 -14.64 -7.40
N LYS A 215 4.96 -15.13 -8.14
CA LYS A 215 3.54 -15.07 -7.75
C LYS A 215 3.23 -15.84 -6.46
N GLU A 216 3.94 -16.94 -6.19
CA GLU A 216 3.74 -17.71 -4.96
C GLU A 216 4.08 -16.89 -3.71
N ASP A 217 5.15 -16.09 -3.78
CA ASP A 217 5.57 -15.22 -2.67
C ASP A 217 4.51 -14.13 -2.41
N SER A 218 3.96 -13.54 -3.46
CA SER A 218 2.88 -12.56 -3.29
C SER A 218 1.59 -13.21 -2.76
N ARG A 219 1.26 -14.44 -3.17
CA ARG A 219 0.14 -15.20 -2.59
C ARG A 219 0.37 -15.47 -1.10
N TRP A 220 1.60 -15.82 -0.73
CA TRP A 220 1.96 -16.08 0.67
C TRP A 220 1.78 -14.84 1.54
N ILE A 221 2.29 -13.66 1.09
CA ILE A 221 2.10 -12.39 1.81
C ILE A 221 0.61 -12.06 1.98
N ALA A 222 -0.20 -12.18 0.91
CA ALA A 222 -1.64 -11.93 0.99
C ALA A 222 -2.35 -12.88 1.98
N THR A 223 -1.92 -14.15 2.01
CA THR A 223 -2.49 -15.16 2.90
C THR A 223 -2.14 -14.89 4.37
N GLU A 224 -0.87 -14.61 4.67
CA GLU A 224 -0.44 -14.30 6.04
C GLU A 224 -0.98 -12.95 6.51
N SER A 225 -1.09 -11.96 5.62
CA SER A 225 -1.82 -10.71 5.88
C SER A 225 -3.23 -11.00 6.39
N ARG A 226 -4.03 -11.73 5.61
CA ARG A 226 -5.43 -12.03 5.93
C ARG A 226 -5.57 -12.78 7.24
N LYS A 227 -4.78 -13.84 7.39
CA LYS A 227 -4.78 -14.69 8.58
C LYS A 227 -4.40 -13.90 9.83
N TRP A 228 -3.39 -13.03 9.74
CA TRP A 228 -2.97 -12.22 10.86
C TRP A 228 -3.97 -11.11 11.20
N ALA A 229 -4.50 -10.41 10.19
CA ALA A 229 -5.49 -9.36 10.39
C ALA A 229 -6.75 -9.89 11.11
N ASN A 230 -7.20 -11.09 10.74
CA ASN A 230 -8.35 -11.75 11.38
C ASN A 230 -8.05 -12.28 12.79
N LYS A 231 -6.78 -12.32 13.20
CA LYS A 231 -6.35 -12.81 14.51
C LYS A 231 -5.96 -11.70 15.48
N ALA A 232 -5.28 -10.66 14.99
CA ALA A 232 -4.58 -9.68 15.82
C ALA A 232 -4.97 -8.22 15.55
N LEU A 233 -5.82 -7.97 14.54
CA LEU A 233 -6.31 -6.65 14.16
C LEU A 233 -7.84 -6.60 14.13
N ARG A 234 -8.49 -7.32 15.04
CA ARG A 234 -9.95 -7.33 15.17
C ARG A 234 -10.43 -6.08 15.90
N ARG A 235 -11.76 -5.89 15.95
CA ARG A 235 -12.34 -4.73 16.65
C ARG A 235 -12.03 -4.79 18.14
N GLU A 236 -12.09 -5.98 18.73
CA GLU A 236 -11.77 -6.22 20.14
C GLU A 236 -10.31 -5.87 20.44
N ASP A 237 -9.39 -6.16 19.51
CA ASP A 237 -7.97 -5.84 19.69
C ASP A 237 -7.74 -4.30 19.70
N MET A 238 -8.49 -3.55 18.90
CA MET A 238 -8.48 -2.08 18.89
C MET A 238 -9.10 -1.49 20.17
N GLU A 239 -10.22 -2.04 20.63
CA GLU A 239 -10.89 -1.62 21.89
C GLU A 239 -9.96 -1.84 23.09
N VAL A 240 -9.30 -3.00 23.17
CA VAL A 240 -8.31 -3.30 24.22
C VAL A 240 -7.11 -2.36 24.14
N TYR A 241 -6.63 -2.06 22.93
CA TYR A 241 -5.54 -1.08 22.75
C TYR A 241 -5.93 0.29 23.31
N LEU A 242 -7.09 0.82 22.92
CA LEU A 242 -7.56 2.14 23.37
C LEU A 242 -7.76 2.16 24.89
N PHE A 243 -8.37 1.12 25.46
CA PHE A 243 -8.56 1.02 26.90
C PHE A 243 -7.22 1.04 27.66
N ARG A 244 -6.25 0.24 27.24
CA ARG A 244 -4.90 0.22 27.83
C ARG A 244 -4.20 1.57 27.70
N LEU A 245 -4.31 2.20 26.53
CA LEU A 245 -3.74 3.52 26.30
C LEU A 245 -4.30 4.56 27.29
N LEU A 246 -5.61 4.57 27.51
CA LEU A 246 -6.24 5.49 28.47
C LEU A 246 -5.84 5.20 29.92
N LEU A 247 -5.70 3.93 30.31
CA LEU A 247 -5.22 3.56 31.65
C LEU A 247 -3.77 4.01 31.87
N GLU A 248 -2.87 3.75 30.92
CA GLU A 248 -1.48 4.17 31.04
C GLU A 248 -1.34 5.70 30.99
N TRP A 249 -2.12 6.37 30.14
CA TRP A 249 -2.15 7.83 30.12
C TRP A 249 -2.62 8.39 31.46
N GLY A 250 -3.70 7.83 32.04
CA GLY A 250 -4.17 8.18 33.38
C GLY A 250 -3.08 8.03 34.45
N ARG A 251 -2.34 6.91 34.43
CA ARG A 251 -1.21 6.68 35.34
C ARG A 251 -0.07 7.68 35.15
N VAL A 252 0.21 8.11 33.92
CA VAL A 252 1.30 9.05 33.61
C VAL A 252 0.99 10.46 34.11
N ILE A 253 -0.27 10.89 34.04
CA ILE A 253 -0.70 12.23 34.46
C ILE A 253 -1.06 12.34 35.94
N ASP A 254 -1.13 11.22 36.66
CA ASP A 254 -1.44 11.21 38.09
C ASP A 254 -0.26 11.75 38.92
N ASP A 255 -0.55 12.62 39.87
CA ASP A 255 0.47 13.19 40.76
C ASP A 255 1.07 12.14 41.71
N ASP A 256 0.28 11.11 42.08
CA ASP A 256 0.70 10.00 42.94
C ASP A 256 1.24 8.79 42.15
N ARG A 257 1.65 9.00 40.88
CA ARG A 257 2.10 7.94 39.95
C ARG A 257 3.15 6.97 40.47
N ASP A 258 4.02 7.41 41.39
CA ASP A 258 5.08 6.58 41.96
C ASP A 258 4.55 5.49 42.91
N SER A 259 3.27 5.60 43.32
CA SER A 259 2.60 4.67 44.24
C SER A 259 1.55 3.75 43.57
N LEU A 260 1.19 4.00 42.31
CA LEU A 260 0.10 3.30 41.59
C LEU A 260 0.49 1.93 41.00
N GLY A 261 1.64 1.37 41.39
CA GLY A 261 2.14 0.09 40.86
C GLY A 261 1.47 -1.14 41.49
N PHE A 262 1.26 -2.19 40.68
CA PHE A 262 0.91 -3.51 41.20
C PHE A 262 2.12 -4.14 41.88
N GLY A 263 2.09 -4.24 43.21
CA GLY A 263 3.07 -4.98 44.00
C GLY A 263 2.62 -6.43 44.22
N LEU A 264 3.42 -7.40 43.81
CA LEU A 264 3.26 -8.78 44.27
C LEU A 264 3.54 -8.78 45.78
N LYS A 265 2.55 -9.16 46.60
CA LYS A 265 2.82 -9.47 48.00
C LYS A 265 3.66 -10.74 48.02
N ASP A 266 4.87 -10.64 48.59
CA ASP A 266 5.68 -11.81 48.85
C ASP A 266 4.88 -12.78 49.75
N PRO A 267 4.85 -14.09 49.42
CA PRO A 267 4.24 -15.08 50.28
C PRO A 267 5.10 -15.19 51.55
N SER A 268 4.52 -14.75 52.66
CA SER A 268 5.06 -14.85 54.02
C SER A 268 5.27 -16.29 54.47
#